data_AF-A0A956RQ28-F1
#
_entry.id   AF-A0A956RQ28-F1
#
_cell.length_a   1.000
_cell.length_b   1.000
_cell.length_c   1.000
_cell.angle_alpha   90.00
_cell.angle_beta   90.00
_cell.angle_gamma   90.00
#
_symmetry.space_group_name_H-M   'P 1'
#
loop_
_entity.id
_entity.type
_entity.pdbx_description
1 polymer ?
#
loop_
_entity_poly.entity_id
_entity_poly.type
_entity_poly.pdbx_seq_one_letter_code
_entity_poly.pdbx_strand_id
1 'polypeptide(L)'
;MRSPGQFAHQDRGQIALDRTGGAGRLPRLRGARAAITTTVFVAGVWLAAALLPGPAAAQDPAPSPILRIFSVGGVLTADGTLWQYSPSRKWQTIDEAFRDQGKETHILPLPVPAKSIEEMVTFGFLRTTGGDVWLYDLEKDEWNHLEPPR
;
A
#
# COMPACT_ATOMS: atom_id res chain seq x y z
N MET A 1 -26.50 32.99 -49.85
CA MET A 1 -26.65 31.55 -49.55
C MET A 1 -26.22 31.30 -48.11
N ARG A 2 -27.17 30.83 -47.29
CA ARG A 2 -27.12 30.21 -45.93
C ARG A 2 -26.22 30.76 -44.81
N SER A 3 -26.93 31.11 -43.73
CA SER A 3 -26.53 31.39 -42.35
C SER A 3 -25.89 30.23 -41.58
N PRO A 4 -25.16 30.53 -40.49
CA PRO A 4 -24.60 29.58 -39.53
C PRO A 4 -25.68 28.96 -38.61
N GLY A 5 -25.60 27.65 -38.43
CA GLY A 5 -26.50 26.86 -37.58
C GLY A 5 -26.07 26.85 -36.11
N GLN A 6 -27.02 27.22 -35.26
CA GLN A 6 -27.05 27.12 -33.80
C GLN A 6 -26.83 25.67 -33.31
N PHE A 7 -26.02 25.50 -32.26
CA PHE A 7 -26.14 24.37 -31.35
C PHE A 7 -27.07 24.77 -30.20
N ALA A 8 -28.28 24.24 -30.24
CA ALA A 8 -29.27 24.36 -29.19
C ALA A 8 -29.05 23.26 -28.14
N HIS A 9 -28.90 23.70 -26.89
CA HIS A 9 -29.61 23.26 -25.69
C HIS A 9 -30.40 21.94 -25.80
N GLN A 10 -30.00 20.90 -25.05
CA GLN A 10 -30.98 19.96 -24.50
C GLN A 10 -30.54 19.36 -23.15
N ASP A 11 -31.10 20.01 -22.14
CA ASP A 11 -31.40 19.59 -20.79
C ASP A 11 -32.12 18.24 -20.74
N ARG A 12 -31.71 17.31 -19.86
CA ARG A 12 -32.50 16.14 -19.45
C ARG A 12 -31.90 15.48 -18.19
N GLY A 13 -32.67 15.55 -17.11
CA GLY A 13 -32.82 14.40 -16.22
C GLY A 13 -32.31 14.55 -14.79
N GLN A 14 -32.90 15.46 -14.02
CA GLN A 14 -32.98 15.34 -12.56
C GLN A 14 -33.65 14.00 -12.19
N ILE A 15 -33.01 13.20 -11.35
CA ILE A 15 -33.67 12.10 -10.63
C ILE A 15 -33.89 12.57 -9.19
N ALA A 16 -35.15 12.48 -8.80
CA ALA A 16 -35.75 13.04 -7.61
C ALA A 16 -35.20 12.48 -6.30
N LEU A 17 -35.08 13.36 -5.30
CA LEU A 17 -35.09 13.01 -3.89
C LEU A 17 -36.46 12.42 -3.55
N ASP A 18 -36.51 11.16 -3.14
CA ASP A 18 -37.66 10.65 -2.38
C ASP A 18 -37.42 10.91 -0.89
N ARG A 19 -38.15 11.89 -0.38
CA ARG A 19 -38.30 12.23 1.03
C ARG A 19 -39.70 11.77 1.42
N THR A 20 -39.80 10.59 2.02
CA THR A 20 -41.01 10.17 2.75
C THR A 20 -40.61 9.75 4.16
N GLY A 21 -41.04 10.57 5.11
CA GLY A 21 -40.90 10.33 6.54
C GLY A 21 -41.88 9.27 7.04
N GLY A 22 -41.46 8.55 8.08
CA GLY A 22 -42.29 7.64 8.85
C GLY A 22 -41.72 7.48 10.24
N ALA A 23 -42.14 8.35 11.15
CA ALA A 23 -41.81 8.29 12.57
C ALA A 23 -42.44 7.03 13.21
N GLY A 24 -41.64 6.28 13.98
CA GLY A 24 -42.10 5.04 14.60
C GLY A 24 -41.23 4.56 15.76
N ARG A 25 -41.36 5.25 16.90
CA ARG A 25 -41.23 4.74 18.28
C ARG A 25 -40.00 3.88 18.64
N LEU A 26 -39.07 4.54 19.34
CA LEU A 26 -38.10 3.91 20.25
C LEU A 26 -38.80 3.28 21.46
N PRO A 27 -38.58 2.00 21.77
CA PRO A 27 -38.84 1.48 23.11
C PRO A 27 -37.64 1.74 24.02
N ARG A 28 -37.84 2.58 25.04
CA ARG A 28 -37.01 2.61 26.25
C ARG A 28 -37.32 1.35 27.07
N LEU A 29 -36.34 0.47 27.25
CA LEU A 29 -36.30 -0.55 28.31
C LEU A 29 -34.93 -0.40 28.99
N ARG A 30 -34.85 0.39 30.07
CA ARG A 30 -34.82 -0.08 31.47
C ARG A 30 -33.93 -1.31 31.65
N GLY A 31 -32.80 -1.07 32.31
CA GLY A 31 -31.78 -2.07 32.58
C GLY A 31 -32.30 -3.25 33.39
N ALA A 32 -31.71 -4.40 33.09
CA ALA A 32 -31.62 -5.52 34.00
C ALA A 32 -30.20 -6.08 33.83
N ARG A 33 -29.50 -6.18 34.97
CA ARG A 33 -28.17 -6.77 35.11
C ARG A 33 -28.21 -8.20 34.56
N ALA A 34 -27.48 -8.45 33.47
CA ALA A 34 -27.33 -9.80 32.95
C ALA A 34 -26.21 -10.51 33.71
N ALA A 35 -26.62 -11.49 34.50
CA ALA A 35 -25.77 -12.33 35.31
C ALA A 35 -24.80 -13.17 34.44
N ILE A 36 -23.56 -13.24 34.90
CA ILE A 36 -22.51 -14.13 34.41
C ILE A 36 -23.06 -15.55 34.51
N THR A 37 -23.38 -16.15 33.36
CA THR A 37 -23.80 -17.55 33.28
C THR A 37 -22.69 -18.31 32.57
N THR A 38 -21.86 -18.93 33.38
CA THR A 38 -20.81 -19.88 33.03
C THR A 38 -21.35 -20.92 32.05
N THR A 39 -20.91 -20.87 30.79
CA THR A 39 -21.15 -21.94 29.84
C THR A 39 -19.97 -22.90 29.89
N VAL A 40 -20.24 -24.12 30.37
CA VAL A 40 -19.34 -25.25 30.36
C VAL A 40 -18.98 -25.56 28.90
N PHE A 41 -17.73 -25.34 28.52
CA PHE A 41 -17.21 -25.78 27.22
C PHE A 41 -17.02 -27.29 27.28
N VAL A 42 -17.98 -28.03 26.72
CA VAL A 42 -17.88 -29.48 26.53
C VAL A 42 -16.77 -29.75 25.52
N ALA A 43 -15.84 -30.61 25.94
CA ALA A 43 -14.74 -31.11 25.16
C ALA A 43 -15.21 -31.74 23.84
N GLY A 44 -14.70 -31.24 22.73
CA GLY A 44 -14.69 -31.91 21.44
C GLY A 44 -13.24 -32.16 21.04
N VAL A 45 -12.62 -33.21 21.59
CA VAL A 45 -11.37 -33.76 21.06
C VAL A 45 -11.74 -34.51 19.78
N TRP A 46 -11.62 -33.84 18.63
CA TRP A 46 -11.55 -34.52 17.34
C TRP A 46 -10.08 -34.80 17.05
N LEU A 47 -9.65 -36.02 17.38
CA LEU A 47 -8.35 -36.55 17.00
C LEU A 47 -8.51 -37.45 15.76
N ALA A 48 -7.63 -37.20 14.79
CA ALA A 48 -7.12 -38.10 13.74
C ALA A 48 -7.87 -38.22 12.40
N ALA A 49 -7.33 -37.52 11.39
CA ALA A 49 -6.96 -38.00 10.04
C ALA A 49 -6.38 -36.79 9.28
N ALA A 50 -5.20 -36.76 8.65
CA ALA A 50 -4.35 -37.80 8.11
C ALA A 50 -2.88 -37.31 8.07
N LEU A 51 -1.95 -38.23 8.35
CA LEU A 51 -0.53 -38.08 8.05
C LEU A 51 -0.29 -38.29 6.55
N LEU A 52 -0.77 -37.34 5.74
CA LEU A 52 -0.32 -37.20 4.35
C LEU A 52 0.64 -36.02 4.33
N PRO A 53 1.85 -36.14 3.76
CA PRO A 53 2.62 -34.98 3.36
C PRO A 53 1.86 -34.33 2.20
N GLY A 54 0.83 -33.55 2.53
CA GLY A 54 0.25 -32.60 1.59
C GLY A 54 1.37 -31.64 1.21
N PRO A 55 1.52 -31.28 -0.07
CA PRO A 55 2.44 -30.22 -0.44
C PRO A 55 2.06 -29.01 0.41
N ALA A 56 3.00 -28.53 1.23
CA ALA A 56 2.85 -27.26 1.87
C ALA A 56 2.62 -26.26 0.74
N ALA A 57 1.37 -25.85 0.56
CA ALA A 57 1.05 -24.79 -0.38
C ALA A 57 1.89 -23.60 0.10
N ALA A 58 2.89 -23.23 -0.70
CA ALA A 58 3.67 -22.04 -0.43
C ALA A 58 2.65 -20.91 -0.31
N GLN A 59 2.50 -20.37 0.90
CA GLN A 59 1.73 -19.16 1.08
C GLN A 59 2.54 -18.09 0.36
N ASP A 60 1.99 -17.59 -0.76
CA ASP A 60 2.58 -16.42 -1.41
C ASP A 60 2.69 -15.32 -0.35
N PRO A 61 3.86 -14.68 -0.22
CA PRO A 61 4.04 -13.63 0.77
C PRO A 61 3.00 -12.55 0.53
N ALA A 62 2.30 -12.16 1.59
CA ALA A 62 1.32 -11.09 1.51
C ALA A 62 1.98 -9.82 0.96
N PRO A 63 1.32 -9.08 0.05
CA PRO A 63 1.91 -7.89 -0.55
C PRO A 63 2.25 -6.85 0.52
N SER A 64 3.51 -6.43 0.55
CA SER A 64 3.97 -5.36 1.44
C SER A 64 3.26 -4.04 1.12
N PRO A 65 2.73 -3.32 2.14
CA PRO A 65 2.09 -2.03 1.92
C PRO A 65 3.03 -1.03 1.26
N ILE A 66 2.50 -0.20 0.36
CA ILE A 66 3.23 0.93 -0.22
C ILE A 66 3.33 2.03 0.83
N LEU A 67 4.56 2.48 1.12
CA LEU A 67 4.81 3.60 2.02
C LEU A 67 4.91 4.92 1.27
N ARG A 68 5.61 4.94 0.13
CA ARG A 68 5.92 6.17 -0.62
C ARG A 68 5.95 5.90 -2.11
N ILE A 69 5.77 6.97 -2.88
CA ILE A 69 6.07 7.05 -4.31
C ILE A 69 7.34 7.88 -4.44
N PHE A 70 8.29 7.45 -5.27
CA PHE A 70 9.49 8.20 -5.61
C PHE A 70 9.64 8.27 -7.14
N SER A 71 10.23 9.35 -7.65
CA SER A 71 10.40 9.57 -9.09
C SER A 71 9.09 9.41 -9.89
N VAL A 72 9.18 9.18 -11.20
CA VAL A 72 8.03 8.88 -12.07
C VAL A 72 7.76 7.37 -12.04
N GLY A 73 6.84 6.94 -11.18
CA GLY A 73 6.36 5.55 -11.14
C GLY A 73 7.18 4.59 -10.29
N GLY A 74 8.03 5.09 -9.39
CA GLY A 74 8.71 4.29 -8.36
C GLY A 74 7.89 4.21 -7.07
N VAL A 75 7.91 3.07 -6.38
CA VAL A 75 7.28 2.90 -5.06
C VAL A 75 8.21 2.22 -4.06
N LEU A 76 8.20 2.71 -2.83
CA LEU A 76 8.86 2.10 -1.68
C LEU A 76 7.83 1.34 -0.85
N THR A 77 8.06 0.05 -0.62
CA THR A 77 7.20 -0.79 0.23
C THR A 77 7.71 -0.88 1.66
N ALA A 78 6.85 -1.33 2.57
CA ALA A 78 7.11 -1.34 4.02
C ALA A 78 8.26 -2.27 4.44
N ASP A 79 8.60 -3.24 3.60
CA ASP A 79 9.76 -4.13 3.75
C ASP A 79 11.08 -3.52 3.24
N GLY A 80 11.04 -2.32 2.67
CA GLY A 80 12.22 -1.64 2.11
C GLY A 80 12.45 -1.89 0.63
N THR A 81 11.60 -2.68 -0.03
CA THR A 81 11.77 -2.94 -1.47
C THR A 81 11.43 -1.70 -2.29
N LEU A 82 12.32 -1.36 -3.22
CA LEU A 82 12.10 -0.31 -4.21
C LEU A 82 11.65 -0.93 -5.51
N TRP A 83 10.47 -0.54 -5.96
CA TRP A 83 9.88 -0.97 -7.22
C TRP A 83 9.83 0.19 -8.19
N GLN A 84 9.93 -0.10 -9.48
CA GLN A 84 9.65 0.86 -10.54
C GLN A 84 8.76 0.25 -11.62
N TYR A 85 7.92 1.09 -12.20
CA TYR A 85 7.18 0.73 -13.39
C TYR A 85 8.03 0.90 -14.65
N SER A 86 8.21 -0.19 -15.38
CA SER A 86 8.75 -0.24 -16.74
C SER A 86 7.62 -0.61 -17.71
N PRO A 87 7.43 0.11 -18.83
CA PRO A 87 6.45 -0.25 -19.84
C PRO A 87 6.65 -1.66 -20.43
N SER A 88 7.88 -2.19 -20.42
CA SER A 88 8.19 -3.51 -20.98
C SER A 88 7.90 -4.67 -20.03
N ARG A 89 8.10 -4.49 -18.71
CA ARG A 89 7.96 -5.55 -17.69
C ARG A 89 6.88 -5.27 -16.63
N LYS A 90 6.21 -4.13 -16.71
CA LYS A 90 5.33 -3.58 -15.66
C LYS A 90 6.13 -3.29 -14.39
N TRP A 91 5.88 -3.98 -13.28
CA TRP A 91 6.59 -3.75 -12.03
C TRP A 91 7.84 -4.61 -11.95
N GLN A 92 8.97 -3.99 -11.67
CA GLN A 92 10.25 -4.64 -11.40
C GLN A 92 10.95 -3.93 -10.24
N THR A 93 11.80 -4.65 -9.52
CA THR A 93 12.63 -4.02 -8.49
C THR A 93 13.71 -3.13 -9.13
N ILE A 94 14.27 -2.22 -8.34
CA ILE A 94 15.41 -1.43 -8.80
C ILE A 94 16.58 -2.35 -9.16
N ASP A 95 16.88 -3.37 -8.35
CA ASP A 95 17.94 -4.35 -8.63
C ASP A 95 17.76 -5.07 -9.96
N GLU A 96 16.55 -5.53 -10.26
CA GLU A 96 16.24 -6.15 -11.55
C GLU A 96 16.48 -5.19 -12.71
N ALA A 97 16.15 -3.91 -12.54
CA ALA A 97 16.36 -2.91 -13.56
C ALA A 97 17.84 -2.56 -13.79
N PHE A 98 18.67 -2.61 -12.74
CA PHE A 98 20.12 -2.48 -12.86
C PHE A 98 20.72 -3.68 -13.58
N ARG A 99 20.28 -4.89 -13.21
CA ARG A 99 20.69 -6.14 -13.85
C ARG A 99 20.36 -6.16 -15.34
N ASP A 100 19.16 -5.70 -15.72
CA ASP A 100 18.74 -5.60 -17.13
C ASP A 100 19.62 -4.62 -17.94
N GLN A 101 20.27 -3.65 -17.28
CA GLN A 101 21.21 -2.72 -17.91
C GLN A 101 22.66 -3.25 -17.90
N GLY A 102 22.87 -4.51 -17.52
CA GLY A 102 24.21 -5.10 -17.42
C GLY A 102 25.04 -4.55 -16.26
N LYS A 103 24.40 -3.94 -15.25
CA LYS A 103 25.06 -3.49 -14.04
C LYS A 103 24.96 -4.59 -12.97
N GLU A 104 26.09 -4.93 -12.36
CA GLU A 104 26.14 -5.84 -11.21
C GLU A 104 25.82 -5.14 -9.88
N THR A 105 25.67 -3.81 -9.91
CA THR A 105 25.21 -2.96 -8.81
C THR A 105 23.99 -3.59 -8.14
N HIS A 106 24.15 -4.02 -6.90
CA HIS A 106 23.03 -4.42 -6.05
C HIS A 106 22.64 -3.18 -5.28
N ILE A 107 21.56 -2.52 -5.72
CA ILE A 107 21.05 -1.37 -4.99
C ILE A 107 20.37 -1.90 -3.73
N LEU A 108 21.21 -2.03 -2.69
CA LEU A 108 20.90 -1.74 -1.30
C LEU A 108 20.07 -2.74 -0.50
N PRO A 109 20.45 -2.91 0.78
CA PRO A 109 19.56 -2.54 1.87
C PRO A 109 19.60 -1.02 2.10
N LEU A 110 18.43 -0.40 2.34
CA LEU A 110 18.30 1.02 2.71
C LEU A 110 19.22 1.36 3.92
N PRO A 111 19.75 2.60 4.03
CA PRO A 111 20.67 2.96 5.11
C PRO A 111 19.93 3.12 6.44
N VAL A 112 18.60 3.22 6.38
CA VAL A 112 17.67 3.36 7.49
C VAL A 112 16.41 2.54 7.21
N PRO A 113 15.63 2.17 8.23
CA PRO A 113 14.35 1.50 8.02
C PRO A 113 13.41 2.28 7.09
N ALA A 114 12.68 1.58 6.21
CA ALA A 114 11.76 2.23 5.26
C ALA A 114 10.73 3.16 5.95
N LYS A 115 10.32 2.82 7.17
CA LYS A 115 9.35 3.61 7.97
C LYS A 115 9.90 4.93 8.49
N SER A 116 11.22 5.09 8.61
CA SER A 116 11.84 6.36 9.03
C SER A 116 12.12 7.29 7.85
N ILE A 117 11.84 6.87 6.62
CA ILE A 117 11.97 7.72 5.44
C ILE A 117 10.76 8.65 5.36
N GLU A 118 11.03 9.94 5.51
CA GLU A 118 10.03 10.98 5.35
C GLU A 118 9.77 11.22 3.87
N GLU A 119 10.85 11.46 3.12
CA GLU A 119 10.82 11.84 1.71
C GLU A 119 11.86 11.04 0.91
N MET A 120 11.48 10.66 -0.32
CA MET A 120 12.36 10.01 -1.28
C MET A 120 12.08 10.59 -2.67
N VAL A 121 13.06 11.32 -3.23
CA VAL A 121 12.88 12.04 -4.49
C VAL A 121 13.21 11.13 -5.68
N THR A 122 14.31 10.39 -5.55
CA THR A 122 14.76 9.35 -6.46
C THR A 122 15.16 8.12 -5.64
N PHE A 123 15.42 6.98 -6.28
CA PHE A 123 15.87 5.79 -5.54
C PHE A 123 17.17 6.02 -4.74
N GLY A 124 17.96 7.03 -5.11
CA GLY A 124 19.26 7.33 -4.51
C GLY A 124 19.27 8.59 -3.64
N PHE A 125 18.14 9.21 -3.33
CA PHE A 125 18.11 10.39 -2.46
C PHE A 125 16.93 10.29 -1.49
N LEU A 126 17.23 10.26 -0.19
CA LEU A 126 16.22 10.17 0.87
C LEU A 126 16.50 11.16 2.01
N ARG A 127 15.40 11.60 2.65
CA ARG A 127 15.41 12.35 3.92
C ARG A 127 14.68 11.55 4.99
N THR A 128 15.27 11.43 6.16
CA THR A 128 14.65 10.78 7.31
C THR A 128 13.73 11.73 8.06
N THR A 129 12.81 11.19 8.87
CA THR A 129 11.99 12.00 9.78
C THR A 129 12.82 12.76 10.84
N GLY A 130 14.08 12.35 11.06
CA GLY A 130 15.03 13.04 11.94
C GLY A 130 15.74 14.22 11.26
N GLY A 131 15.55 14.40 9.95
CA GLY A 131 16.21 15.44 9.17
C GLY A 131 17.52 15.00 8.51
N ASP A 132 17.97 13.76 8.72
CA ASP A 132 19.17 13.23 8.07
C ASP A 132 18.93 13.07 6.56
N VAL A 133 19.96 13.37 5.77
CA VAL A 133 19.90 13.27 4.30
C VAL A 133 20.92 12.25 3.83
N TRP A 134 20.50 11.36 2.93
CA TRP A 134 21.36 10.34 2.36
C TRP A 134 21.33 10.38 0.84
N LEU A 135 22.51 10.20 0.24
CA LEU A 135 22.70 10.12 -1.20
C LEU A 135 23.41 8.82 -1.57
N TYR A 136 22.87 8.09 -2.54
CA TYR A 136 23.49 6.90 -3.08
C TYR A 136 24.54 7.27 -4.12
N ASP A 137 25.78 6.86 -3.89
CA ASP A 137 26.88 6.98 -4.82
C ASP A 137 26.90 5.73 -5.72
N LEU A 138 26.49 5.94 -6.98
CA LEU A 138 26.41 4.88 -7.99
C LEU A 138 27.78 4.34 -8.43
N GLU A 139 28.84 5.12 -8.26
CA GLU A 139 30.20 4.70 -8.65
C GLU A 139 30.80 3.77 -7.60
N LYS A 140 30.49 4.05 -6.33
CA LYS A 140 31.01 3.28 -5.18
C LYS A 140 30.04 2.23 -4.64
N ASP A 141 28.80 2.24 -5.10
CA ASP A 141 27.74 1.34 -4.64
C ASP A 141 27.44 1.48 -3.14
N GLU A 142 27.44 2.73 -2.64
CA GLU A 142 27.30 3.02 -1.20
C GLU A 142 26.38 4.20 -0.89
N TRP A 143 25.75 4.17 0.29
CA TRP A 143 25.03 5.32 0.85
C TRP A 143 25.98 6.27 1.56
N ASN A 144 25.90 7.55 1.21
CA ASN A 144 26.62 8.62 1.87
C ASN A 144 25.65 9.47 2.69
N HIS A 145 25.97 9.64 3.98
CA HIS A 145 25.29 10.61 4.83
C HIS A 145 25.74 12.02 4.47
N LEU A 146 24.80 12.91 4.22
CA LEU A 146 25.06 14.31 3.88
C LEU A 146 24.78 15.21 5.09
N GLU A 147 25.67 16.15 5.35
CA GLU A 147 25.38 17.22 6.31
C GLU A 147 24.23 18.09 5.81
N PRO A 148 23.30 18.52 6.68
CA PRO A 148 22.25 19.45 6.30
C PRO A 148 22.86 20.79 5.85
N PRO A 149 22.22 21.51 4.91
CA PRO A 149 22.66 22.84 4.51
C PRO A 149 22.66 23.79 5.72
N ARG A 150 23.70 24.63 5.80
CA ARG A 150 23.87 25.66 6.85
C ARG A 150 23.15 26.95 6.52
#